data_AF-A0A6P1ZY81-F1
#
_entry.id   AF-A0A6P1ZY81-F1
#
_cell.length_a   1.000
_cell.length_b   1.000
_cell.length_c   1.000
_cell.angle_alpha   90.00
_cell.angle_beta   90.00
_cell.angle_gamma   90.00
#
_symmetry.space_group_name_H-M   'P 1'
#
loop_
_entity.id
_entity.type
_entity.pdbx_description
1 polymer ?
#
loop_
_entity_poly.entity_id
_entity_poly.type
_entity_poly.pdbx_seq_one_letter_code
_entity_poly.pdbx_strand_id
1 'polypeptide(L)'
;MSYYSGDAAQHTAIGGRMFTERGTGVCVKLEDFLSILSKMEQPLVIITSEGYFTKIYKYVTAYKGFVFFAESLDKLDFASNIEVIYAQNLCTDI
;
A
#
# COMPACT_ATOMS: atom_id res chain seq x y z
N MET A 1 -8.00 53.54 -6.52
CA MET A 1 -6.98 52.48 -6.73
C MET A 1 -7.25 51.39 -5.72
N SER A 2 -7.88 50.27 -6.11
CA SER A 2 -7.83 49.01 -5.37
C SER A 2 -8.59 47.97 -6.18
N TYR A 3 -7.82 47.17 -6.90
CA TYR A 3 -8.27 46.13 -7.79
C TYR A 3 -8.85 44.96 -6.99
N TYR A 4 -9.99 44.42 -7.44
CA TYR A 4 -10.36 43.05 -7.15
C TYR A 4 -9.25 42.14 -7.68
N SER A 5 -8.54 41.47 -6.79
CA SER A 5 -7.72 40.33 -7.13
C SER A 5 -8.37 39.11 -6.49
N GLY A 6 -9.03 38.31 -7.32
CA GLY A 6 -9.36 36.94 -6.99
C GLY A 6 -8.10 36.06 -6.99
N ASP A 7 -8.31 34.86 -6.48
CA ASP A 7 -7.39 33.73 -6.36
C ASP A 7 -6.32 33.77 -5.25
N ALA A 8 -6.66 33.11 -4.14
CA ALA A 8 -5.79 32.08 -3.59
C ALA A 8 -6.68 31.00 -2.96
N ALA A 9 -6.89 29.90 -3.69
CA ALA A 9 -7.57 28.72 -3.20
C ALA A 9 -6.87 28.22 -1.91
N GLN A 10 -7.55 28.36 -0.78
CA GLN A 10 -7.15 27.74 0.48
C GLN A 10 -7.49 26.25 0.41
N HIS A 11 -6.52 25.42 0.07
CA HIS A 11 -6.58 23.98 0.34
C HIS A 11 -5.53 23.61 1.38
N THR A 12 -5.68 24.12 2.61
CA THR A 12 -5.04 23.55 3.79
C THR A 12 -6.10 22.87 4.65
N ALA A 13 -6.66 21.80 4.08
CA ALA A 13 -7.32 20.77 4.86
C ALA A 13 -6.49 19.49 4.70
N ILE A 14 -5.38 19.37 5.43
CA ILE A 14 -4.92 18.04 5.84
C ILE A 14 -5.84 17.65 7.00
N GLY A 15 -7.10 17.36 6.65
CA GLY A 15 -7.98 16.64 7.54
C GLY A 15 -7.40 15.23 7.64
N GLY A 16 -6.92 14.86 8.82
CA GLY A 16 -6.74 13.45 9.16
C GLY A 16 -8.11 12.78 9.04
N ARG A 17 -8.37 12.15 7.89
CA ARG A 17 -9.58 11.39 7.64
C ARG A 17 -9.26 9.94 7.95
N MET A 18 -9.62 9.54 9.16
CA MET A 18 -9.68 8.15 9.57
C MET A 18 -10.56 7.34 8.60
N PHE A 19 -9.97 6.29 8.03
CA PHE A 19 -10.58 5.09 7.44
C PHE A 19 -12.11 5.00 7.46
N THR A 20 -12.72 5.16 6.29
CA THR A 20 -14.04 4.60 6.00
C THR A 20 -13.88 3.44 5.02
N GLU A 21 -13.62 2.24 5.55
CA GLU A 21 -14.13 0.93 5.08
C GLU A 21 -13.44 -0.25 5.79
N ARG A 22 -13.95 -0.61 6.98
CA ARG A 22 -13.98 -1.95 7.63
C ARG A 22 -12.88 -3.00 7.30
N GLY A 23 -11.61 -2.63 7.23
CA GLY A 23 -10.48 -3.56 7.16
C GLY A 23 -9.42 -3.20 8.19
N THR A 24 -9.01 -4.15 9.02
CA THR A 24 -7.81 -3.98 9.85
C THR A 24 -6.60 -4.31 9.00
N GLY A 25 -5.90 -3.28 8.53
CA GLY A 25 -4.59 -3.40 7.89
C GLY A 25 -3.49 -3.52 8.93
N VAL A 26 -2.55 -4.44 8.73
CA VAL A 26 -1.39 -4.64 9.61
C VAL A 26 -0.11 -4.49 8.81
N CYS A 27 0.69 -3.47 9.12
CA CYS A 27 2.04 -3.36 8.59
C CYS A 27 2.95 -4.33 9.34
N VAL A 28 3.62 -5.19 8.60
CA VAL A 28 4.52 -6.21 9.12
C VAL A 28 5.88 -6.09 8.44
N LYS A 29 6.90 -6.69 9.06
CA LYS A 29 8.19 -6.83 8.39
C LYS A 29 8.07 -7.80 7.22
N LEU A 30 8.99 -7.68 6.28
CA LEU A 30 9.07 -8.57 5.11
C LEU A 30 9.18 -10.06 5.50
N GLU A 31 9.93 -10.39 6.55
CA GLU A 31 10.08 -11.75 7.08
C GLU A 31 8.74 -12.34 7.57
N ASP A 32 7.95 -11.53 8.27
CA ASP A 32 6.62 -11.92 8.77
C ASP A 32 5.62 -12.04 7.63
N PHE A 33 5.70 -11.17 6.62
CA PHE A 33 4.89 -11.24 5.41
C PHE A 33 5.10 -12.57 4.68
N LEU A 34 6.36 -12.97 4.47
CA LEU A 34 6.71 -14.26 3.87
C LEU A 34 6.21 -15.45 4.71
N SER A 35 6.30 -15.36 6.04
CA SER A 35 5.76 -16.36 6.98
C SER A 35 4.23 -16.45 6.93
N ILE A 36 3.54 -15.36 6.59
CA ILE A 36 2.09 -15.37 6.34
C ILE A 36 1.79 -16.06 5.01
N LEU A 37 2.52 -15.73 3.94
CA LEU A 37 2.36 -16.38 2.63
C LEU A 37 2.55 -17.89 2.70
N SER A 38 3.53 -18.37 3.46
CA SER A 38 3.82 -19.80 3.59
C SER A 38 2.72 -20.61 4.29
N LYS A 39 1.73 -19.94 4.91
CA LYS A 39 0.57 -20.59 5.56
C LYS A 39 -0.58 -20.83 4.60
N MET A 40 -0.47 -20.37 3.35
CA MET A 40 -1.49 -20.47 2.32
C MET A 40 -1.01 -21.39 1.21
N GLU A 41 -1.89 -22.24 0.70
CA GLU A 41 -1.57 -23.16 -0.40
C GLU A 41 -1.40 -22.40 -1.73
N GLN A 42 -2.32 -21.48 -1.99
CA GLN A 42 -2.35 -20.63 -3.19
C GLN A 42 -2.50 -19.15 -2.74
N PRO A 43 -1.42 -18.54 -2.22
CA PRO A 43 -1.46 -17.16 -1.76
C PRO A 43 -1.61 -16.19 -2.94
N LEU A 44 -2.24 -15.05 -2.67
CA LEU A 44 -2.31 -13.92 -3.59
C LEU A 44 -1.52 -12.75 -3.02
N VAL A 45 -0.66 -12.16 -3.84
CA VAL A 45 0.13 -10.97 -3.51
C VAL A 45 -0.15 -9.87 -4.52
N ILE A 46 -0.52 -8.69 -4.02
CA ILE A 46 -0.56 -7.48 -4.82
C ILE A 46 0.76 -6.75 -4.65
N ILE A 47 1.38 -6.36 -5.76
CA ILE A 47 2.66 -5.65 -5.79
C ILE A 47 2.42 -4.27 -6.41
N THR A 48 2.99 -3.25 -5.79
CA THR A 48 3.25 -1.98 -6.47
C THR A 48 4.69 -1.54 -6.22
N SER A 49 5.12 -0.52 -6.95
CA SER A 49 6.42 0.11 -6.72
C SER A 49 6.29 1.61 -6.81
N GLU A 50 6.81 2.31 -5.82
CA GLU A 50 6.76 3.77 -5.71
C GLU A 50 8.17 4.34 -5.47
N GLY A 51 8.29 5.66 -5.51
CA GLY A 51 9.53 6.38 -5.21
C GLY A 51 10.19 7.00 -6.44
N TYR A 52 10.53 8.29 -6.33
CA TYR A 52 11.09 9.09 -7.42
C TYR A 52 12.62 8.98 -7.53
N PHE A 53 13.30 8.71 -6.40
CA PHE A 53 14.77 8.58 -6.33
C PHE A 53 15.22 7.15 -6.02
N THR A 54 14.55 6.48 -5.09
CA THR A 54 14.78 5.08 -4.73
C THR A 54 13.48 4.33 -4.89
N LYS A 55 13.51 3.23 -5.65
CA LYS A 55 12.33 2.41 -5.88
C LYS A 55 12.05 1.58 -4.63
N ILE A 56 10.86 1.75 -4.05
CA ILE A 56 10.36 0.97 -2.91
C ILE A 56 9.26 0.07 -3.45
N TYR A 57 9.40 -1.24 -3.21
CA TYR A 57 8.38 -2.22 -3.54
C TYR A 57 7.46 -2.41 -2.35
N LYS A 58 6.15 -2.37 -2.60
CA LYS A 58 5.12 -2.60 -1.58
C LYS A 58 4.32 -3.85 -1.92
N TYR A 59 3.97 -4.59 -0.89
CA TYR A 59 3.31 -5.89 -0.98
C TYR A 59 2.07 -5.91 -0.11
N VAL A 60 1.01 -6.51 -0.62
CA VAL A 60 -0.25 -6.72 0.10
C VAL A 60 -0.70 -8.15 -0.06
N THR A 61 -1.15 -8.76 1.04
CA THR A 61 -1.86 -10.03 1.01
C THR A 61 -2.98 -10.04 2.04
N ALA A 62 -3.99 -10.87 1.81
CA ALA A 62 -5.05 -11.10 2.76
C ALA A 62 -4.89 -12.47 3.42
N TYR A 63 -5.01 -12.54 4.73
CA TYR A 63 -4.98 -13.80 5.47
C TYR A 63 -5.92 -13.75 6.67
N LYS A 64 -6.83 -14.73 6.75
CA LYS A 64 -7.80 -14.88 7.85
C LYS A 64 -8.60 -13.61 8.17
N GLY A 65 -8.99 -12.86 7.15
CA GLY A 65 -9.80 -11.63 7.30
C GLY A 65 -9.00 -10.37 7.65
N PHE A 66 -7.67 -10.46 7.69
CA PHE A 66 -6.77 -9.31 7.85
C PHE A 66 -6.03 -9.04 6.55
N VAL A 67 -5.66 -7.77 6.35
CA VAL A 67 -4.80 -7.35 5.25
C VAL A 67 -3.42 -7.03 5.81
N PHE A 68 -2.40 -7.64 5.23
CA PHE A 68 -1.01 -7.47 5.66
C PHE A 68 -0.22 -6.71 4.61
N PHE A 69 0.54 -5.73 5.07
CA PHE A 69 1.36 -4.85 4.25
C PHE A 69 2.83 -5.04 4.60
N ALA A 70 3.69 -5.09 3.59
CA ALA A 70 5.14 -5.06 3.76
C ALA A 70 5.80 -4.25 2.65
N GLU A 71 6.99 -3.73 2.93
CA GLU A 71 7.78 -2.96 1.98
C GLU A 71 9.22 -3.48 1.91
N SER A 72 9.86 -3.31 0.76
CA SER A 72 11.25 -3.70 0.54
C SER A 72 11.93 -2.77 -0.48
N LEU A 73 13.23 -2.54 -0.30
CA LEU A 73 14.06 -1.89 -1.31
C LEU A 73 14.42 -2.85 -2.45
N ASP A 74 14.53 -4.15 -2.13
CA ASP A 74 14.82 -5.21 -3.08
C ASP A 74 13.53 -5.89 -3.53
N LYS A 75 13.38 -6.08 -4.85
CA LYS A 75 12.21 -6.76 -5.41
C LYS A 75 12.23 -8.24 -5.00
N LEU A 76 11.15 -8.70 -4.38
CA LEU A 76 10.91 -10.13 -4.16
C LEU A 76 10.60 -10.88 -5.45
N ASP A 77 11.18 -12.07 -5.56
CA ASP A 77 10.76 -13.12 -6.48
C ASP A 77 9.83 -14.08 -5.74
N PHE A 78 8.65 -14.31 -6.29
CA PHE A 78 7.65 -15.19 -5.71
C PHE A 78 7.68 -16.56 -6.38
N ALA A 79 7.37 -17.60 -5.60
CA ALA A 79 7.23 -18.96 -6.11
C ALA A 79 6.02 -19.08 -7.06
N SER A 80 6.02 -20.10 -7.92
CA SER A 80 4.99 -20.28 -8.97
C SER A 80 3.58 -20.56 -8.44
N ASN A 81 3.45 -20.96 -7.18
CA ASN A 81 2.16 -21.18 -6.53
C ASN A 81 1.52 -19.88 -5.99
N ILE A 82 2.22 -18.75 -6.09
CA ILE A 82 1.77 -17.44 -5.64
C ILE A 82 1.17 -16.69 -6.82
N GLU A 83 -0.10 -16.34 -6.70
CA GLU A 83 -0.75 -15.43 -7.65
C GLU A 83 -0.25 -14.01 -7.41
N VAL A 84 0.21 -13.34 -8.48
CA VAL A 84 0.77 -12.00 -8.40
C VAL A 84 -0.06 -11.03 -9.23
N ILE A 85 -0.58 -9.99 -8.58
CA ILE A 85 -1.26 -8.88 -9.21
C ILE A 85 -0.35 -7.64 -9.17
N TYR A 86 -0.07 -7.06 -10.32
CA TYR A 86 0.68 -5.79 -10.41
C TYR A 86 -0.30 -4.62 -10.41
N ALA A 87 -0.32 -3.86 -9.32
CA ALA A 87 -1.15 -2.67 -9.18
C ALA A 87 -0.37 -1.41 -9.57
N GLN A 88 -1.04 -0.47 -10.23
CA GLN A 88 -0.45 0.83 -10.57
C GLN A 88 -0.15 1.66 -9.32
N ASN A 89 -1.00 1.56 -8.31
CA ASN A 89 -0.87 2.25 -7.03
C ASN A 89 -1.62 1.42 -5.98
N LEU A 90 -1.13 1.40 -4.75
CA LEU A 90 -1.92 0.94 -3.61
C LEU A 90 -2.53 2.18 -2.96
N CYS A 91 -3.85 2.27 -2.96
CA CYS A 91 -4.54 3.32 -2.22
C CYS A 91 -4.26 3.10 -0.72
N THR A 92 -3.23 3.76 -0.21
CA THR A 92 -2.81 3.74 1.20
C THR A 92 -3.21 5.04 1.89
N ASP A 93 -4.26 5.72 1.43
CA ASP A 93 -4.95 6.72 2.25
C ASP A 93 -5.69 5.95 3.37
N ILE A 94 -4.93 5.79 4.44
CA ILE A 94 -5.14 5.06 5.69
C ILE A 94 -5.48 6.13 6.75
#